data_AF-A0A2N5J877-F1
#
_entry.id   AF-A0A2N5J877-F1
#
_cell.length_a   1.000
_cell.length_b   1.000
_cell.length_c   1.000
_cell.angle_alpha   90.00
_cell.angle_beta   90.00
_cell.angle_gamma   90.00
#
_symmetry.space_group_name_H-M   'P 1'
#
loop_
_entity.id
_entity.type
_entity.pdbx_description
1 polymer ?
#
loop_
_entity_poly.entity_id
_entity_poly.type
_entity_poly.pdbx_seq_one_letter_code
_entity_poly.pdbx_strand_id
1 'polypeptide(L)'
;MQPNKILNAKLAGALATLGHTDVVLVTDAGFPIPKDANIVDLGLTAGTVDVLEILRVLRAHMFVEEVRFAPEVKTEYPALYKDVQEIYTGSGAEFIPAPHEELIAEWAPKAKVVIRSGSLTAWANFALVASTDPYAWFRDDEPVEPLPLYKERRRRIEANEVPDFKTV
;
A
#
# COMPACT_ATOMS: atom_id res chain seq x y z
N MET A 1 1.17 -26.60 -0.30
CA MET A 1 0.42 -25.76 -1.26
C MET A 1 -0.77 -25.16 -0.55
N GLN A 2 -0.98 -23.84 -0.64
CA GLN A 2 -2.05 -23.13 0.09
C GLN A 2 -2.97 -22.43 -0.93
N PRO A 3 -4.25 -22.83 -1.03
CA PRO A 3 -5.19 -22.15 -1.93
C PRO A 3 -5.51 -20.75 -1.41
N ASN A 4 -5.70 -19.79 -2.33
CA ASN A 4 -6.12 -18.41 -2.02
C ASN A 4 -5.19 -17.67 -1.02
N LYS A 5 -3.90 -18.01 -1.01
CA LYS A 5 -2.86 -17.36 -0.21
C LYS A 5 -1.71 -16.91 -1.10
N ILE A 6 -0.93 -15.96 -0.61
CA ILE A 6 0.35 -15.58 -1.23
C ILE A 6 1.28 -16.79 -1.19
N LEU A 7 1.71 -17.23 -2.37
CA LEU A 7 2.59 -18.40 -2.51
C LEU A 7 4.07 -18.05 -2.38
N ASN A 8 4.45 -16.79 -2.63
CA ASN A 8 5.82 -16.35 -2.41
C ASN A 8 6.11 -16.39 -0.90
N ALA A 9 6.91 -17.36 -0.47
CA ALA A 9 7.15 -17.62 0.96
C ALA A 9 7.78 -16.42 1.67
N LYS A 10 8.65 -15.66 1.00
CA LYS A 10 9.29 -14.46 1.57
C LYS A 10 8.27 -13.34 1.76
N LEU A 11 7.42 -13.10 0.77
CA LEU A 11 6.33 -12.12 0.86
C LEU A 11 5.32 -12.51 1.95
N ALA A 12 4.85 -13.75 1.94
CA ALA A 12 3.90 -14.24 2.93
C ALA A 12 4.47 -14.13 4.35
N GLY A 13 5.74 -14.51 4.55
CA GLY A 13 6.44 -14.35 5.81
C GLY A 13 6.57 -12.89 6.24
N ALA A 14 6.96 -12.00 5.33
CA ALA A 14 7.08 -10.57 5.63
C ALA A 14 5.73 -9.96 6.05
N LEU A 15 4.65 -10.21 5.30
CA LEU A 15 3.32 -9.70 5.62
C LEU A 15 2.78 -10.23 6.96
N ALA A 16 3.07 -11.50 7.29
CA ALA A 16 2.66 -12.09 8.57
C ALA A 16 3.31 -11.43 9.79
N THR A 17 4.39 -10.65 9.61
CA THR A 17 5.06 -9.93 10.69
C THR A 17 4.57 -8.50 10.88
N LEU A 18 3.69 -8.00 10.01
CA LEU A 18 3.21 -6.62 10.07
C LEU A 18 2.39 -6.37 11.34
N GLY A 19 2.71 -5.27 12.01
CA GLY A 19 1.89 -4.62 13.03
C GLY A 19 1.22 -3.37 12.48
N HIS A 20 0.38 -2.74 13.31
CA HIS A 20 -0.17 -1.42 13.01
C HIS A 20 0.98 -0.42 12.81
N THR A 21 0.87 0.45 11.80
CA THR A 21 1.82 1.51 11.40
C THR A 21 3.09 1.05 10.68
N ASP A 22 3.30 -0.27 10.55
CA ASP A 22 4.42 -0.77 9.73
C ASP A 22 4.27 -0.35 8.26
N VAL A 23 5.38 -0.04 7.61
CA VAL A 23 5.41 0.39 6.21
C VAL A 23 5.78 -0.78 5.29
N VAL A 24 4.97 -0.98 4.25
CA VAL A 24 5.28 -1.83 3.09
C VAL A 24 5.53 -0.93 1.89
N LEU A 25 6.73 -0.96 1.32
CA LEU A 25 7.04 -0.18 0.12
C LEU A 25 6.94 -1.08 -1.11
N VAL A 26 6.10 -0.73 -2.09
CA VAL A 26 6.03 -1.39 -3.40
C VAL A 26 6.65 -0.46 -4.43
N THR A 27 7.60 -0.95 -5.23
CA THR A 27 8.38 -0.10 -6.13
C THR A 27 8.34 -0.59 -7.58
N ASP A 28 8.56 0.33 -8.50
CA ASP A 28 8.98 0.02 -9.86
C ASP A 28 10.37 -0.66 -9.86
N ALA A 29 10.84 -1.06 -11.05
CA ALA A 29 12.11 -1.74 -11.20
C ALA A 29 13.34 -0.81 -11.00
N GLY A 30 13.17 0.51 -11.11
CA GLY A 30 14.24 1.50 -11.07
C GLY A 30 14.48 2.15 -9.70
N PHE A 31 13.54 2.03 -8.76
CA PHE A 31 13.63 2.67 -7.45
C PHE A 31 14.89 2.27 -6.67
N PRO A 32 15.63 3.22 -6.08
CA PRO A 32 16.81 2.91 -5.28
C PRO A 32 16.42 2.29 -3.95
N ILE A 33 16.88 1.07 -3.69
CA ILE A 33 16.56 0.33 -2.46
C ILE A 33 17.70 0.47 -1.45
N PRO A 34 17.42 0.81 -0.17
CA PRO A 34 18.44 0.87 0.86
C PRO A 34 19.22 -0.45 0.99
N LYS A 35 20.52 -0.36 1.25
CA LYS A 35 21.44 -1.51 1.28
C LYS A 35 21.00 -2.63 2.22
N ASP A 36 20.47 -2.26 3.38
CA ASP A 36 20.09 -3.20 4.45
C ASP A 36 18.57 -3.49 4.46
N ALA A 37 17.85 -3.12 3.40
CA ALA A 37 16.41 -3.35 3.31
C ALA A 37 16.05 -4.84 3.28
N ASN A 38 14.91 -5.19 3.86
CA ASN A 38 14.30 -6.50 3.67
C ASN A 38 13.57 -6.53 2.31
N ILE A 39 14.23 -7.04 1.28
CA ILE A 39 13.72 -6.98 -0.10
C ILE A 39 13.01 -8.26 -0.51
N VAL A 40 11.79 -8.17 -1.03
CA VAL A 40 11.15 -9.22 -1.82
C VAL A 40 11.20 -8.78 -3.29
N ASP A 41 12.12 -9.35 -4.06
CA ASP A 41 12.23 -9.05 -5.48
C ASP A 41 11.32 -10.00 -6.29
N LEU A 42 10.32 -9.43 -6.96
CA LEU A 42 9.36 -10.14 -7.82
C LEU A 42 9.56 -9.79 -9.30
N GLY A 43 10.48 -8.89 -9.64
CA GLY A 43 10.80 -8.53 -11.01
C GLY A 43 11.58 -9.65 -11.69
N LEU A 44 10.90 -10.42 -12.55
CA LEU A 44 11.55 -11.46 -13.35
C LEU A 44 12.12 -10.89 -14.65
N THR A 45 11.32 -10.08 -15.35
CA THR A 45 11.70 -9.36 -16.57
C THR A 45 10.97 -8.02 -16.63
N ALA A 46 11.34 -7.17 -17.60
CA ALA A 46 10.65 -5.90 -17.82
C ALA A 46 9.12 -6.12 -17.97
N GLY A 47 8.36 -5.43 -17.12
CA GLY A 47 6.90 -5.50 -17.05
C GLY A 47 6.33 -6.67 -16.24
N THR A 48 7.14 -7.58 -15.68
CA THR A 48 6.61 -8.73 -14.92
C THR A 48 7.41 -9.02 -13.64
N VAL A 49 6.79 -9.06 -12.46
CA VAL A 49 5.38 -8.74 -12.12
C VAL A 49 5.18 -7.21 -12.07
N ASP A 50 4.02 -6.69 -12.50
CA ASP A 50 3.73 -5.25 -12.46
C ASP A 50 3.32 -4.75 -11.06
N VAL A 51 3.54 -3.45 -10.78
CA VAL A 51 3.18 -2.80 -9.51
C VAL A 51 1.69 -2.93 -9.22
N LEU A 52 0.81 -2.73 -10.21
CA LEU A 52 -0.63 -2.79 -9.99
C LEU A 52 -1.09 -4.20 -9.61
N GLU A 53 -0.44 -5.24 -10.13
CA GLU A 53 -0.73 -6.62 -9.73
C GLU A 53 -0.32 -6.87 -8.28
N ILE A 54 0.85 -6.40 -7.87
CA ILE A 54 1.31 -6.49 -6.48
C ILE A 54 0.35 -5.74 -5.55
N LEU A 55 -0.05 -4.51 -5.89
CA LEU A 55 -1.00 -3.72 -5.09
C LEU A 55 -2.35 -4.42 -4.93
N ARG A 56 -2.89 -5.05 -5.99
CA ARG A 56 -4.15 -5.83 -5.90
C ARG A 56 -4.01 -7.02 -4.95
N VAL A 57 -2.89 -7.74 -5.00
CA VAL A 57 -2.61 -8.84 -4.08
C VAL A 57 -2.52 -8.33 -2.65
N LEU A 58 -1.77 -7.25 -2.40
CA LEU A 58 -1.65 -6.68 -1.05
C LEU A 58 -2.99 -6.19 -0.51
N ARG A 59 -3.80 -5.51 -1.34
CA ARG A 59 -5.13 -5.03 -0.95
C ARG A 59 -6.04 -6.14 -0.40
N ALA A 60 -5.91 -7.36 -0.92
CA ALA A 60 -6.68 -8.53 -0.47
C ALA A 60 -6.11 -9.21 0.79
N HIS A 61 -4.87 -8.89 1.19
CA HIS A 61 -4.13 -9.60 2.23
C HIS A 61 -3.65 -8.73 3.39
N MET A 62 -3.79 -7.40 3.30
CA MET A 62 -3.50 -6.49 4.41
C MET A 62 -4.48 -5.32 4.46
N PHE A 63 -4.69 -4.79 5.66
CA PHE A 63 -5.39 -3.54 5.87
C PHE A 63 -4.39 -2.38 5.75
N VAL A 64 -4.76 -1.37 4.96
CA VAL A 64 -3.97 -0.16 4.74
C VAL A 64 -4.76 1.04 5.25
N GLU A 65 -4.11 1.95 5.95
CA GLU A 65 -4.70 3.24 6.36
C GLU A 65 -4.19 4.42 5.55
N GLU A 66 -2.97 4.34 5.01
CA GLU A 66 -2.41 5.37 4.15
C GLU A 66 -1.71 4.75 2.94
N VAL A 67 -1.91 5.36 1.78
CA VAL A 67 -1.20 5.07 0.53
C VAL A 67 -0.45 6.34 0.15
N ARG A 68 0.88 6.28 0.22
CA ARG A 68 1.77 7.42 -0.03
C ARG A 68 2.54 7.24 -1.31
N PHE A 69 2.53 8.26 -2.15
CA PHE A 69 3.17 8.24 -3.46
C PHE A 69 3.38 9.65 -4.00
N ALA A 70 4.21 9.76 -5.03
CA ALA A 70 4.56 11.03 -5.62
C ALA A 70 3.34 11.74 -6.22
N PRO A 71 3.15 13.06 -5.97
CA PRO A 71 2.00 13.81 -6.47
C PRO A 71 1.91 13.82 -8.00
N GLU A 72 3.03 13.64 -8.70
CA GLU A 72 3.14 13.54 -10.15
C GLU A 72 2.40 12.33 -10.72
N VAL A 73 2.14 11.29 -9.92
CA VAL A 73 1.23 10.21 -10.34
C VAL A 73 -0.14 10.79 -10.68
N LYS A 74 -0.63 11.77 -9.93
CA LYS A 74 -1.93 12.42 -10.19
C LYS A 74 -1.86 13.40 -11.36
N THR A 75 -0.81 14.23 -11.44
CA THR A 75 -0.74 15.31 -12.44
C THR A 75 -0.20 14.85 -13.80
N GLU A 76 0.82 14.00 -13.80
CA GLU A 76 1.54 13.57 -15.01
C GLU A 76 1.11 12.18 -15.50
N TYR A 77 0.58 11.32 -14.61
CA TYR A 77 0.15 9.96 -14.98
C TYR A 77 -1.28 9.61 -14.52
N PRO A 78 -2.31 10.32 -15.01
CA PRO A 78 -3.69 10.17 -14.55
C PRO A 78 -4.27 8.76 -14.71
N ALA A 79 -3.80 7.98 -15.69
CA ALA A 79 -4.22 6.59 -15.85
C ALA A 79 -3.73 5.70 -14.69
N LEU A 80 -2.45 5.81 -14.30
CA LEU A 80 -1.91 5.12 -13.14
C LEU A 80 -2.63 5.55 -11.86
N TYR A 81 -2.89 6.85 -11.71
CA TYR A 81 -3.66 7.36 -10.57
C TYR A 81 -5.03 6.70 -10.48
N LYS A 82 -5.77 6.64 -11.59
CA LYS A 82 -7.09 5.99 -11.66
C LYS A 82 -7.02 4.51 -11.30
N ASP A 83 -6.04 3.78 -11.81
CA ASP A 83 -5.85 2.36 -11.50
C ASP A 83 -5.62 2.15 -9.99
N VAL A 84 -4.82 3.01 -9.36
CA VAL A 84 -4.55 2.95 -7.91
C VAL A 84 -5.80 3.34 -7.12
N GLN A 85 -6.55 4.36 -7.54
CA GLN A 85 -7.84 4.70 -6.95
C GLN A 85 -8.83 3.53 -7.00
N GLU A 86 -8.93 2.83 -8.13
CA GLU A 86 -9.80 1.66 -8.28
C GLU A 86 -9.40 0.53 -7.31
N ILE A 87 -8.10 0.25 -7.17
CA ILE A 87 -7.59 -0.77 -6.23
C ILE A 87 -7.96 -0.44 -4.78
N TYR A 88 -7.92 0.84 -4.40
CA TYR A 88 -8.15 1.29 -3.02
C TYR A 88 -9.55 1.85 -2.76
N THR A 89 -10.45 1.83 -3.73
CA THR A 89 -11.85 2.22 -3.54
C THR A 89 -12.49 1.33 -2.47
N GLY A 90 -13.19 1.95 -1.51
CA GLY A 90 -13.81 1.26 -0.37
C GLY A 90 -12.80 0.62 0.59
N SER A 91 -11.52 0.99 0.54
CA SER A 91 -10.51 0.52 1.51
C SER A 91 -10.50 1.30 2.81
N GLY A 92 -11.03 2.53 2.79
CA GLY A 92 -10.89 3.50 3.86
C GLY A 92 -9.49 4.08 4.02
N ALA A 93 -8.53 3.70 3.15
CA ALA A 93 -7.19 4.28 3.15
C ALA A 93 -7.21 5.72 2.64
N GLU A 94 -6.37 6.56 3.21
CA GLU A 94 -6.12 7.92 2.74
C GLU A 94 -5.01 7.93 1.70
N PHE A 95 -5.19 8.69 0.63
CA PHE A 95 -4.08 9.00 -0.27
C PHE A 95 -3.36 10.22 0.27
N ILE A 96 -2.03 10.13 0.38
CA ILE A 96 -1.22 11.21 0.93
C ILE A 96 -0.03 11.46 0.00
N PRO A 97 0.21 12.69 -0.47
CA PRO A 97 1.35 12.97 -1.33
C PRO A 97 2.66 12.78 -0.56
N ALA A 98 3.62 12.13 -1.22
CA ALA A 98 4.99 11.97 -0.75
C ALA A 98 5.92 12.08 -1.98
N PRO A 99 6.62 13.22 -2.18
CA PRO A 99 7.54 13.41 -3.30
C PRO A 99 8.55 12.28 -3.46
N HIS A 100 9.08 12.09 -4.66
CA HIS A 100 10.01 11.00 -4.96
C HIS A 100 11.21 10.96 -3.99
N GLU A 101 11.78 12.13 -3.68
CA GLU A 101 12.89 12.27 -2.74
C GLU A 101 12.48 11.88 -1.32
N GLU A 102 11.24 12.18 -0.90
CA GLU A 102 10.71 11.77 0.40
C GLU A 102 10.51 10.24 0.45
N LEU A 103 10.00 9.64 -0.62
CA LEU A 103 9.88 8.17 -0.70
C LEU A 103 11.24 7.50 -0.50
N ILE A 104 12.31 8.05 -1.08
CA ILE A 104 13.68 7.52 -0.96
C ILE A 104 14.26 7.78 0.42
N ALA A 105 14.19 9.02 0.92
CA ALA A 105 14.91 9.43 2.11
C ALA A 105 14.18 9.04 3.41
N GLU A 106 12.85 9.01 3.39
CA GLU A 106 12.04 8.84 4.59
C GLU A 106 11.30 7.51 4.62
N TRP A 107 10.66 7.11 3.52
CA TRP A 107 9.78 5.94 3.53
C TRP A 107 10.51 4.63 3.27
N ALA A 108 11.47 4.62 2.35
CA ALA A 108 12.26 3.41 2.07
C ALA A 108 13.06 2.92 3.29
N PRO A 109 13.69 3.78 4.13
CA PRO A 109 14.36 3.32 5.35
C PRO A 109 13.39 2.84 6.45
N LYS A 110 12.15 3.36 6.47
CA LYS A 110 11.09 2.95 7.41
C LYS A 110 10.38 1.66 6.97
N ALA A 111 10.53 1.26 5.71
CA ALA A 111 9.86 0.09 5.17
C ALA A 111 10.34 -1.19 5.87
N LYS A 112 9.40 -1.91 6.48
CA LYS A 112 9.63 -3.24 7.05
C LYS A 112 9.88 -4.29 5.98
N VAL A 113 9.32 -4.07 4.79
CA VAL A 113 9.62 -4.83 3.58
C VAL A 113 9.51 -3.91 2.36
N VAL A 114 10.46 -4.06 1.45
CA VAL A 114 10.44 -3.45 0.12
C VAL A 114 10.13 -4.54 -0.90
N ILE A 115 9.08 -4.37 -1.69
CA ILE A 115 8.64 -5.30 -2.73
C ILE A 115 8.98 -4.68 -4.08
N ARG A 116 10.02 -5.19 -4.72
CA ARG A 116 10.45 -4.71 -6.03
C ARG A 116 9.67 -5.42 -7.14
N SER A 117 9.05 -4.65 -8.02
CA SER A 117 8.37 -5.16 -9.20
C SER A 117 9.28 -5.21 -10.42
N GLY A 118 8.79 -5.79 -11.52
CA GLY A 118 9.39 -5.65 -12.85
C GLY A 118 8.89 -4.42 -13.63
N SER A 119 8.04 -3.58 -13.03
CA SER A 119 7.39 -2.47 -13.73
C SER A 119 8.38 -1.43 -14.22
N LEU A 120 8.17 -0.93 -15.43
CA LEU A 120 8.90 0.21 -16.01
C LEU A 120 8.05 1.49 -16.04
N THR A 121 6.92 1.47 -15.34
CA THR A 121 6.01 2.60 -15.20
C THR A 121 6.66 3.65 -14.30
N ALA A 122 6.97 4.82 -14.86
CA ALA A 122 7.58 5.89 -14.10
C ALA A 122 6.73 6.29 -12.89
N TRP A 123 7.38 6.58 -11.76
CA TRP A 123 6.75 7.03 -10.51
C TRP A 123 5.87 5.99 -9.80
N ALA A 124 5.83 4.73 -10.26
CA ALA A 124 5.02 3.67 -9.67
C ALA A 124 5.60 3.11 -8.36
N ASN A 125 5.73 3.99 -7.36
CA ASN A 125 6.30 3.70 -6.04
C ASN A 125 5.31 4.11 -4.96
N PHE A 126 4.91 3.16 -4.12
CA PHE A 126 3.83 3.32 -3.16
C PHE A 126 4.25 2.81 -1.79
N ALA A 127 4.29 3.71 -0.80
CA ALA A 127 4.43 3.35 0.61
C ALA A 127 3.04 3.11 1.22
N LEU A 128 2.80 1.89 1.69
CA LEU A 128 1.55 1.47 2.30
C LEU A 128 1.73 1.40 3.81
N VAL A 129 0.96 2.17 4.56
CA VAL A 129 0.96 2.12 6.03
C VAL A 129 -0.07 1.09 6.48
N ALA A 130 0.42 0.03 7.14
CA ALA A 130 -0.41 -1.06 7.62
C ALA A 130 -1.34 -0.56 8.74
N SER A 131 -2.57 -1.06 8.74
CA SER A 131 -3.59 -0.74 9.73
C SER A 131 -4.20 -2.02 10.31
N THR A 132 -5.08 -1.85 11.29
CA THR A 132 -5.91 -2.94 11.83
C THR A 132 -7.20 -3.11 11.02
N ASP A 133 -7.89 -4.22 11.21
CA ASP A 133 -9.27 -4.37 10.75
C ASP A 133 -10.18 -3.49 11.65
N PRO A 134 -10.81 -2.43 11.12
CA PRO A 134 -11.59 -1.53 11.94
C PRO A 134 -12.85 -2.18 12.50
N TYR A 135 -13.34 -3.28 11.90
CA TYR A 135 -14.54 -4.00 12.35
C TYR A 135 -14.20 -5.07 13.39
N ALA A 136 -13.10 -5.80 13.20
CA ALA A 136 -12.71 -6.82 14.16
C ALA A 136 -12.12 -6.23 15.47
N TRP A 137 -11.58 -5.01 15.47
CA TRP A 137 -10.97 -4.38 16.65
C TRP A 137 -11.95 -3.53 17.47
N PHE A 138 -13.05 -3.06 16.87
CA PHE A 138 -14.06 -2.23 17.54
C PHE A 138 -15.46 -2.83 17.35
N ARG A 139 -15.64 -4.08 17.73
CA ARG A 139 -16.85 -4.82 17.39
C ARG A 139 -18.10 -4.16 17.97
N ASP A 140 -19.19 -4.18 17.22
CA ASP A 140 -20.43 -3.50 17.62
C ASP A 140 -21.11 -4.17 18.84
N ASP A 141 -20.68 -5.37 19.22
CA ASP A 141 -21.12 -6.11 20.41
C ASP A 141 -20.25 -5.86 21.66
N GLU A 142 -19.23 -5.00 21.57
CA GLU A 142 -18.35 -4.64 22.69
C GLU A 142 -18.58 -3.19 23.15
N PRO A 143 -18.34 -2.87 24.44
CA PRO A 143 -18.57 -1.52 24.99
C PRO A 143 -17.46 -0.52 24.61
N VAL A 144 -16.58 -0.85 23.66
CA VAL A 144 -15.43 -0.02 23.29
C VAL A 144 -15.80 0.90 22.14
N GLU A 145 -15.91 2.20 22.45
CA GLU A 145 -16.15 3.21 21.42
C GLU A 145 -14.94 3.36 20.49
N PRO A 146 -15.11 3.24 19.16
CA PRO A 146 -14.02 3.48 18.22
C PRO A 146 -13.53 4.93 18.29
N LEU A 147 -12.21 5.11 18.20
CA LEU A 147 -11.61 6.45 18.07
C LEU A 147 -12.14 7.14 16.80
N PRO A 148 -12.14 8.49 16.74
CA PRO A 148 -12.63 9.24 15.58
C PRO A 148 -12.06 8.78 14.24
N LEU A 149 -10.76 8.43 14.20
CA LEU A 149 -10.10 7.93 12.99
C LEU A 149 -10.69 6.60 12.51
N TYR A 150 -11.04 5.69 13.41
CA TYR A 150 -11.69 4.42 13.04
C TYR A 150 -13.13 4.63 12.58
N LYS A 151 -13.87 5.56 13.20
CA LYS A 151 -15.22 5.94 12.76
C LYS A 151 -15.20 6.49 11.34
N GLU A 152 -14.27 7.40 11.05
CA GLU A 152 -14.09 7.97 9.71
C GLU A 152 -13.65 6.90 8.69
N ARG A 153 -12.72 6.01 9.06
CA ARG A 153 -12.30 4.92 8.19
C ARG A 153 -13.44 3.96 7.84
N ARG A 154 -14.27 3.59 8.81
CA ARG A 154 -15.50 2.79 8.56
C ARG A 154 -16.46 3.53 7.62
N ARG A 155 -16.70 4.83 7.85
CA ARG A 155 -17.53 5.65 6.96
C ARG A 155 -17.03 5.62 5.52
N ARG A 156 -15.72 5.77 5.30
CA ARG A 156 -15.10 5.70 3.95
C ARG A 156 -15.29 4.31 3.31
N ILE A 157 -15.14 3.24 4.09
CA ILE A 157 -15.37 1.86 3.62
C ILE A 157 -16.83 1.65 3.21
N GLU A 158 -17.78 2.00 4.09
CA GLU A 158 -19.22 1.82 3.89
C GLU A 158 -19.77 2.66 2.74
N ALA A 159 -19.23 3.86 2.55
CA ALA A 159 -19.55 4.73 1.42
C ALA A 159 -18.94 4.25 0.09
N ASN A 160 -18.14 3.16 0.11
CA ASN A 160 -17.32 2.71 -1.02
C ASN A 160 -16.54 3.87 -1.66
N GLU A 161 -15.92 4.68 -0.79
CA GLU A 161 -15.31 5.94 -1.18
C GLU A 161 -14.11 5.71 -2.09
N VAL A 162 -14.02 6.48 -3.17
CA VAL A 162 -12.84 6.54 -4.02
C VAL A 162 -11.84 7.49 -3.36
N PRO A 163 -10.68 7.00 -2.90
CA PRO A 163 -9.70 7.84 -2.24
C PRO A 163 -9.16 8.87 -3.23
N ASP A 164 -9.03 10.12 -2.78
CA ASP A 164 -8.43 11.19 -3.56
C ASP A 164 -7.68 12.12 -2.60
N PHE A 165 -6.40 12.37 -2.87
CA PHE A 165 -5.68 13.37 -2.09
C PHE A 165 -5.90 14.74 -2.73
N LYS A 166 -6.31 15.72 -1.92
CA LYS A 166 -6.48 17.09 -2.38
C LYS A 166 -5.10 17.68 -2.65
N THR A 167 -4.87 18.15 -3.86
CA THR A 167 -3.75 19.05 -4.14
C THR A 167 -3.97 20.31 -3.31
N VAL A 168 -3.02 20.63 -2.43
CA VAL A 168 -2.97 21.91 -1.71
C VAL A 168 -2.70 23.02 -2.71
#